data_AF-A0A1V5XU25-F1
#
_entry.id   AF-A0A1V5XU25-F1
#
_cell.length_a   1.000
_cell.length_b   1.000
_cell.length_c   1.000
_cell.angle_alpha   90.00
_cell.angle_beta   90.00
_cell.angle_gamma   90.00
#
_symmetry.space_group_name_H-M   'P 1'
#
loop_
_entity.id
_entity.type
_entity.pdbx_description
1 polymer ?
#
loop_
_entity_poly.entity_id
_entity_poly.type
_entity_poly.pdbx_seq_one_letter_code
_entity_poly.pdbx_strand_id
1 'polypeptide(L)'
;MHRPIRGMVLLLLAAVLAGQAEGNLTVIPASEDVYINMGENSLSVFNQSDFLLCSIDVVENNQTLDNLTREISYPGVPAIQFDISDINLSQDDMAVLLLKAESIRKGSDPVMATLVTIGSAWNESSDYTTFLINLLPAWNIVKNNDATAYSSNTDGDTVFAFDVSKKLQDAGAEGDRISFLLQAFSNSSAEIAFFSRESDRGPCLVIMPYPQTGVNVALDMARMEEMDSIADMSGELQPGNLSSQLQLGNMSSSLEPGNLGSKLQLGNMSNSLEPGNLSSKLQLGNMSRSMDPGNLGSKLQLGNMSSSLEPGNLRTLNLSNISDMIQTSRMNLTA
;
A
#
# COMPACT_ATOMS: atom_id res chain seq x y z
N MET A 1 7.21 12.54 -13.18
CA MET A 1 5.85 11.94 -13.22
C MET A 1 5.65 11.15 -11.93
N HIS A 2 5.08 11.77 -10.91
CA HIS A 2 4.70 11.11 -9.65
C HIS A 2 3.29 10.53 -9.84
N ARG A 3 3.12 9.23 -9.64
CA ARG A 3 1.80 8.58 -9.65
C ARG A 3 0.94 9.15 -8.49
N PRO A 4 -0.39 9.16 -8.58
CA PRO A 4 -1.25 9.65 -7.49
C PRO A 4 -1.26 8.61 -6.36
N ILE A 5 -0.25 8.68 -5.49
CA ILE A 5 -0.05 7.80 -4.33
C ILE A 5 -1.28 7.84 -3.39
N ARG A 6 -1.96 8.99 -3.31
CA ARG A 6 -3.14 9.20 -2.47
C ARG A 6 -4.35 8.35 -2.85
N GLY A 7 -4.62 8.17 -4.15
CA GLY A 7 -5.75 7.37 -4.61
C GLY A 7 -5.59 5.90 -4.24
N MET A 8 -4.37 5.36 -4.36
CA MET A 8 -4.07 4.01 -3.90
C MET A 8 -4.07 3.96 -2.37
N VAL A 9 -3.36 4.84 -1.66
CA VAL A 9 -3.26 4.81 -0.19
C VAL A 9 -4.63 4.91 0.50
N LEU A 10 -5.52 5.82 0.09
CA LEU A 10 -6.87 5.94 0.66
C LEU A 10 -7.77 4.74 0.32
N LEU A 11 -7.63 4.18 -0.89
CA LEU A 11 -8.37 3.00 -1.32
C LEU A 11 -7.88 1.74 -0.58
N LEU A 12 -6.59 1.67 -0.25
CA LEU A 12 -6.02 0.62 0.58
C LEU A 12 -6.43 0.79 2.06
N LEU A 13 -6.44 2.01 2.59
CA LEU A 13 -6.97 2.30 3.93
C LEU A 13 -8.45 1.90 4.02
N ALA A 14 -9.24 2.21 2.99
CA ALA A 14 -10.65 1.80 2.89
C ALA A 14 -10.80 0.28 2.76
N ALA A 15 -9.93 -0.40 2.01
CA ALA A 15 -9.95 -1.86 1.88
C ALA A 15 -9.64 -2.58 3.20
N VAL A 16 -8.66 -2.07 3.97
CA VAL A 16 -8.34 -2.57 5.32
C VAL A 16 -9.49 -2.30 6.29
N LEU A 17 -10.05 -1.09 6.30
CA LEU A 17 -11.23 -0.76 7.13
C LEU A 17 -12.50 -1.53 6.72
N ALA A 18 -12.63 -1.93 5.46
CA ALA A 18 -13.73 -2.77 4.96
C ALA A 18 -13.52 -4.28 5.21
N GLY A 19 -12.47 -4.67 5.94
CA GLY A 19 -12.19 -6.05 6.30
C GLY A 19 -11.76 -6.94 5.13
N GLN A 20 -11.30 -6.35 4.02
CA GLN A 20 -10.84 -7.08 2.82
C GLN A 20 -9.34 -7.44 2.87
N ALA A 21 -8.64 -7.08 3.95
CA ALA A 21 -7.25 -7.46 4.21
C ALA A 21 -7.15 -8.10 5.60
N GLU A 22 -6.53 -9.28 5.67
CA GLU A 22 -6.17 -9.92 6.94
C GLU A 22 -4.92 -9.24 7.50
N GLY A 23 -5.09 -8.48 8.59
CA GLY A 23 -3.99 -7.78 9.26
C GLY A 23 -4.48 -6.79 10.31
N ASN A 24 -3.75 -6.64 11.41
CA ASN A 24 -4.05 -5.63 12.42
C ASN A 24 -3.62 -4.24 11.92
N LEU A 25 -4.58 -3.32 11.81
CA LEU A 25 -4.33 -1.90 11.64
C LEU A 25 -3.80 -1.33 12.96
N THR A 26 -2.59 -0.75 12.93
CA THR A 26 -2.00 -0.07 14.09
C THR A 26 -2.07 1.44 13.85
N VAL A 27 -2.65 2.16 14.80
CA VAL A 27 -2.72 3.64 14.77
C VAL A 27 -1.96 4.18 15.96
N ILE A 28 -0.99 5.05 15.72
CA ILE A 28 -0.11 5.62 16.72
C ILE A 28 -0.28 7.14 16.70
N PRO A 29 -0.83 7.74 17.75
CA PRO A 29 -0.92 9.19 17.84
C PRO A 29 0.46 9.80 18.02
N ALA A 30 0.63 11.07 17.63
CA ALA A 30 1.86 11.80 17.92
C ALA A 30 2.14 11.83 19.42
N SER A 31 3.38 11.58 19.82
CA SER A 31 3.82 11.64 21.22
C SER A 31 4.17 13.06 21.67
N GLU A 32 4.67 13.89 20.75
CA GLU A 32 4.98 15.30 20.97
C GLU A 32 4.65 16.07 19.67
N ASP A 33 4.17 17.31 19.78
CA ASP A 33 4.16 18.23 18.64
C ASP A 33 4.41 19.69 19.01
N VAL A 34 5.03 20.41 18.08
CA VAL A 34 5.27 21.85 18.18
C VAL A 34 5.14 22.48 16.81
N TYR A 35 4.95 23.79 16.72
CA TYR A 35 5.25 24.51 15.49
C TYR A 35 6.35 25.55 15.73
N ILE A 36 7.19 25.70 14.70
CA ILE A 36 8.35 26.56 14.74
C ILE A 36 8.09 27.74 13.81
N ASN A 37 8.20 28.96 14.32
CA ASN A 37 8.24 30.15 13.47
C ASN A 37 9.69 30.38 13.04
N MET A 38 9.97 30.24 11.74
CA MET A 38 11.26 30.50 11.11
C MET A 38 11.20 31.82 10.31
N GLY A 39 10.83 32.91 10.98
CA GLY A 39 10.84 34.26 10.42
C GLY A 39 12.24 34.86 10.31
N GLU A 40 12.36 35.99 9.61
CA GLU A 40 13.65 36.63 9.25
C GLU A 40 14.54 36.99 10.44
N ASN A 41 13.97 37.36 11.59
CA ASN A 41 14.71 37.98 12.69
C ASN A 41 14.61 37.23 14.04
N SER A 42 13.80 36.17 14.14
CA SER A 42 13.68 35.39 15.36
C SER A 42 13.07 34.02 15.09
N LEU A 43 13.70 32.98 15.62
CA LEU A 43 13.12 31.64 15.66
C LEU A 43 12.42 31.44 17.00
N SER A 44 11.14 31.05 16.97
CA SER A 44 10.36 30.74 18.18
C SER A 44 9.65 29.40 18.03
N VAL A 45 9.49 28.71 19.15
CA VAL A 45 8.83 27.40 19.23
C VAL A 45 7.59 27.53 20.09
N PHE A 46 6.49 26.98 19.60
CA PHE A 46 5.19 27.00 20.26
C PHE A 46 4.74 25.55 20.45
N ASN A 47 4.35 25.21 21.68
CA ASN A 47 3.82 23.91 22.08
C ASN A 47 2.40 24.09 22.65
N GLN A 48 1.72 22.97 22.94
CA GLN A 48 0.41 22.97 23.63
C GLN A 48 -0.65 23.88 22.97
N SER A 49 -0.65 23.89 21.63
CA SER A 49 -1.59 24.64 20.80
C SER A 49 -2.72 23.72 20.35
N ASP A 50 -3.92 24.26 20.09
CA ASP A 50 -5.00 23.51 19.43
C ASP A 50 -4.65 23.14 17.97
N PHE A 51 -3.72 23.91 17.37
CA PHE A 51 -3.36 23.80 15.97
C PHE A 51 -1.85 23.87 15.72
N LEU A 52 -1.40 23.07 14.76
CA LEU A 52 -0.06 23.14 14.19
C LEU A 52 -0.11 23.96 12.90
N LEU A 53 0.52 25.14 12.93
CA LEU A 53 0.53 26.05 11.79
C LEU A 53 1.61 25.68 10.79
N CYS A 54 1.23 25.33 9.57
CA CYS A 54 2.12 25.13 8.43
C CYS A 54 1.91 26.27 7.44
N SER A 55 2.84 27.21 7.38
CA SER A 55 2.66 28.45 6.62
C SER A 55 3.93 28.90 5.91
N ILE A 56 3.71 29.54 4.76
CA ILE A 56 4.72 30.17 3.94
C ILE A 56 4.22 31.57 3.59
N ASP A 57 5.08 32.55 3.77
CA ASP A 57 4.86 33.90 3.30
C ASP A 57 5.75 34.19 2.10
N VAL A 58 5.15 34.71 1.03
CA VAL A 58 5.85 35.04 -0.22
C VAL A 58 5.58 36.51 -0.54
N VAL A 59 6.63 37.34 -0.43
CA VAL A 59 6.57 38.77 -0.74
C VAL A 59 7.33 39.02 -2.04
N GLU A 60 6.66 39.66 -3.01
CA GLU A 60 7.28 40.09 -4.26
C GLU A 60 7.70 41.56 -4.16
N ASN A 61 9.01 41.80 -4.15
CA ASN A 61 9.56 43.15 -4.09
C ASN A 61 9.70 43.71 -5.51
N ASN A 62 8.77 44.57 -5.92
CA ASN A 62 8.77 45.24 -7.23
C ASN A 62 9.70 46.46 -7.28
N GLN A 63 10.97 46.31 -6.90
CA GLN A 63 11.87 47.48 -6.82
C GLN A 63 12.47 47.89 -8.18
N THR A 64 12.50 47.05 -9.23
CA THR A 64 12.74 47.45 -10.64
C THR A 64 12.44 46.30 -11.62
N LEU A 65 12.18 46.62 -12.90
CA LEU A 65 11.84 45.69 -14.00
C LEU A 65 12.87 44.55 -14.21
N ASP A 66 14.10 44.72 -13.73
CA ASP A 66 15.21 43.77 -13.93
C ASP A 66 15.59 42.95 -12.68
N ASN A 67 15.01 43.22 -11.49
CA ASN A 67 15.34 42.52 -10.25
C ASN A 67 14.07 42.20 -9.44
N LEU A 68 13.31 41.19 -9.86
CA LEU A 68 12.30 40.56 -9.02
C LEU A 68 13.00 39.75 -7.93
N THR A 69 13.12 40.29 -6.72
CA THR A 69 13.51 39.51 -5.54
C THR A 69 12.25 39.02 -4.83
N ARG A 70 12.11 37.69 -4.74
CA ARG A 70 11.04 37.05 -3.99
C ARG A 70 11.59 36.68 -2.61
N GLU A 71 11.00 37.28 -1.59
CA GLU A 71 11.33 37.02 -0.18
C GLU A 71 10.38 35.95 0.36
N ILE A 72 10.94 34.90 0.94
CA ILE A 72 10.19 33.75 1.44
C ILE A 72 10.50 33.59 2.92
N SER A 73 9.47 33.54 3.75
CA SER A 73 9.59 33.21 5.18
C SER A 73 8.63 32.09 5.56
N TYR A 74 8.94 31.39 6.64
CA TYR A 74 8.13 30.27 7.12
C TYR A 74 7.63 30.54 8.54
N PRO A 75 6.53 31.30 8.72
CA PRO A 75 6.04 31.68 10.04
C PRO A 75 5.47 30.51 10.86
N GLY A 76 5.33 29.33 10.26
CA GLY A 76 4.92 28.11 10.94
C GLY A 76 5.42 26.86 10.22
N VAL A 77 6.21 26.07 10.94
CA VAL A 77 6.81 24.82 10.49
C VAL A 77 6.56 23.77 11.57
N PRO A 78 5.53 22.91 11.44
CA PRO A 78 5.24 21.88 12.43
C PRO A 78 6.35 20.84 12.55
N ALA A 79 6.69 20.48 13.78
CA ALA A 79 7.50 19.31 14.10
C ALA A 79 6.65 18.33 14.92
N ILE A 80 6.65 17.06 14.50
CA ILE A 80 5.77 16.03 15.04
C ILE A 80 6.62 14.79 15.34
N GLN A 81 6.54 14.28 16.56
CA GLN A 81 7.26 13.08 17.00
C GLN A 81 6.29 11.94 17.28
N PHE A 82 6.75 10.71 17.04
CA PHE A 82 6.05 9.48 17.38
C PHE A 82 6.98 8.56 18.17
N ASP A 83 6.42 7.91 19.19
CA ASP A 83 7.04 6.78 19.86
C ASP A 83 6.82 5.51 19.01
N ILE A 84 7.92 4.85 18.66
CA ILE A 84 7.92 3.66 17.81
C ILE A 84 8.57 2.45 18.50
N SER A 85 8.85 2.54 19.81
CA SER A 85 9.51 1.48 20.60
C SER A 85 8.80 0.13 20.53
N ASP A 86 7.47 0.12 20.59
CA ASP A 86 6.65 -1.10 20.65
C ASP A 86 6.21 -1.60 19.27
N ILE A 87 6.76 -1.05 18.17
CA ILE A 87 6.34 -1.41 16.82
C ILE A 87 7.24 -2.51 16.26
N ASN A 88 6.63 -3.61 15.85
CA ASN A 88 7.30 -4.62 15.04
C ASN A 88 6.91 -4.46 13.56
N LEU A 89 7.74 -3.75 12.79
CA LEU A 89 7.51 -3.48 11.38
C LEU A 89 8.02 -4.63 10.50
N SER A 90 7.12 -5.21 9.72
CA SER A 90 7.50 -6.06 8.59
C SER A 90 8.09 -5.20 7.46
N GLN A 91 8.94 -5.81 6.63
CA GLN A 91 9.48 -5.17 5.43
C GLN A 91 8.38 -4.79 4.43
N ASP A 92 7.27 -5.53 4.43
CA ASP A 92 6.11 -5.32 3.58
C ASP A 92 5.03 -4.44 4.22
N ASP A 93 5.24 -3.91 5.43
CA ASP A 93 4.25 -3.02 6.05
C ASP A 93 4.27 -1.63 5.40
N MET A 94 3.10 -1.08 5.16
CA MET A 94 2.94 0.33 4.80
C MET A 94 2.77 1.18 6.05
N ALA A 95 3.41 2.34 6.05
CA ALA A 95 3.19 3.37 7.03
C ALA A 95 2.78 4.69 6.37
N VAL A 96 1.69 5.27 6.87
CA VAL A 96 1.12 6.51 6.37
C VAL A 96 0.99 7.49 7.53
N LEU A 97 1.62 8.66 7.40
CA LEU A 97 1.35 9.77 8.30
C LEU A 97 0.08 10.50 7.81
N LEU A 98 -0.94 10.54 8.66
CA LEU A 98 -2.18 11.25 8.41
C LEU A 98 -2.23 12.53 9.24
N LEU A 99 -2.50 13.65 8.56
CA LEU A 99 -2.78 14.95 9.17
C LEU A 99 -4.14 15.45 8.70
N LYS A 100 -4.91 16.02 9.62
CA LYS A 100 -6.18 16.65 9.30
C LYS A 100 -6.07 18.17 9.44
N ALA A 101 -6.33 18.89 8.35
CA ALA A 101 -6.43 20.33 8.35
C ALA A 101 -7.80 20.77 8.91
N GLU A 102 -7.77 21.72 9.82
CA GLU A 102 -8.94 22.48 10.25
C GLU A 102 -9.30 23.52 9.19
N SER A 103 -8.29 24.24 8.70
CA SER A 103 -8.45 25.25 7.66
C SER A 103 -7.24 25.32 6.73
N ILE A 104 -7.53 25.74 5.50
CA ILE A 104 -6.54 25.98 4.45
C ILE A 104 -6.85 27.36 3.87
N ARG A 105 -5.91 28.29 4.00
CA ARG A 105 -5.96 29.61 3.39
C ARG A 105 -4.83 29.69 2.37
N LYS A 106 -5.18 29.88 1.11
CA LYS A 106 -4.21 29.99 0.02
C LYS A 106 -4.37 31.32 -0.71
N GLY A 107 -3.26 31.84 -1.20
CA GLY A 107 -3.24 32.97 -2.12
C GLY A 107 -3.69 32.56 -3.53
N SER A 108 -3.03 33.12 -4.54
CA SER A 108 -3.28 32.86 -5.95
C SER A 108 -2.88 31.45 -6.39
N ASP A 109 -1.89 30.86 -5.72
CA ASP A 109 -1.23 29.64 -6.16
C ASP A 109 -1.60 28.45 -5.26
N PRO A 110 -1.55 27.21 -5.81
CA PRO A 110 -1.68 26.01 -5.00
C PRO A 110 -0.62 25.97 -3.88
N VAL A 111 -1.01 25.41 -2.74
CA VAL A 111 -0.10 25.12 -1.64
C VAL A 111 0.10 23.61 -1.55
N MET A 112 1.35 23.20 -1.44
CA MET A 112 1.77 21.82 -1.21
C MET A 112 2.32 21.72 0.21
N ALA A 113 1.92 20.70 0.96
CA ALA A 113 2.58 20.35 2.21
C ALA A 113 3.67 19.31 1.90
N THR A 114 4.87 19.52 2.45
CA THR A 114 6.01 18.63 2.29
C THR A 114 6.51 18.16 3.65
N LEU A 115 6.99 16.93 3.71
CA LEU A 115 7.39 16.25 4.93
C LEU A 115 8.83 15.75 4.79
N VAL A 116 9.66 16.03 5.80
CA VAL A 116 11.04 15.54 5.89
C VAL A 116 11.31 15.00 7.29
N THR A 117 12.26 14.08 7.43
CA THR A 117 12.67 13.55 8.74
C THR A 117 13.66 14.50 9.42
N ILE A 118 13.55 14.60 10.74
CA ILE A 118 14.47 15.35 11.61
C ILE A 118 14.95 14.45 12.75
N GLY A 119 15.95 14.90 13.51
CA GLY A 119 16.36 14.21 14.72
C GLY A 119 15.21 14.11 15.73
N SER A 120 15.19 13.03 16.52
CA SER A 120 14.16 12.75 17.53
C SER A 120 14.64 13.01 18.97
N ALA A 121 15.74 13.73 19.15
CA ALA A 121 16.28 14.09 20.45
C ALA A 121 15.67 15.42 20.94
N TRP A 122 14.35 15.51 20.96
CA TRP A 122 13.59 16.68 21.43
C TRP A 122 12.24 16.25 22.06
N ASN A 123 11.63 17.19 22.77
CA ASN A 123 10.27 17.14 23.32
C ASN A 123 9.71 18.57 23.39
N GLU A 124 8.43 18.72 23.74
CA GLU A 124 7.76 20.02 23.83
C GLU A 124 8.40 21.00 24.82
N SER A 125 9.13 20.50 25.82
CA SER A 125 9.85 21.32 26.79
C SER A 125 11.27 21.71 26.35
N SER A 126 11.71 21.26 25.17
CA SER A 126 13.06 21.51 24.67
C SER A 126 13.27 22.96 24.32
N ASP A 127 14.49 23.45 24.53
CA ASP A 127 14.86 24.80 24.15
C ASP A 127 15.14 24.92 22.65
N TYR A 128 15.27 26.16 22.21
CA TYR A 128 15.59 26.50 20.82
C TYR A 128 16.84 25.77 20.29
N THR A 129 17.91 25.70 21.08
CA THR A 129 19.18 25.12 20.65
C THR A 129 19.04 23.62 20.38
N THR A 130 18.25 22.93 21.21
CA THR A 130 17.91 21.53 21.02
C THR A 130 17.17 21.32 19.70
N PHE A 131 16.18 22.16 19.39
CA PHE A 131 15.47 22.08 18.11
C PHE A 131 16.40 22.30 16.91
N LEU A 132 17.25 23.33 16.94
CA LEU A 132 18.20 23.58 15.85
C LEU A 132 19.07 22.37 15.51
N ILE A 133 19.61 21.69 16.53
CA ILE A 133 20.44 20.51 16.34
C ILE A 133 19.65 19.40 15.64
N ASN A 134 18.40 19.18 16.07
CA ASN A 134 17.53 18.18 15.48
C ASN A 134 17.08 18.54 14.05
N LEU A 135 17.08 19.83 13.66
CA LEU A 135 16.76 20.27 12.30
C LEU A 135 17.92 20.10 11.29
N LEU A 136 19.15 19.88 11.75
CA LEU A 136 20.33 19.75 10.87
C LEU A 136 20.18 18.71 9.74
N PRO A 137 19.60 17.51 9.96
CA PRO A 137 19.37 16.55 8.89
C PRO A 137 18.50 17.12 7.76
N ALA A 138 17.40 17.80 8.10
CA ALA A 138 16.51 18.43 7.13
C ALA A 138 17.20 19.57 6.35
N TRP A 139 18.01 20.39 7.03
CA TRP A 139 18.78 21.44 6.33
C TRP A 139 19.80 20.89 5.35
N ASN A 140 20.45 19.77 5.68
CA ASN A 140 21.37 19.12 4.74
C ASN A 140 20.64 18.64 3.48
N ILE A 141 19.41 18.11 3.63
CA ILE A 141 18.56 17.70 2.50
C ILE A 141 18.22 18.90 1.61
N VAL A 142 17.77 20.02 2.20
CA VAL A 142 17.48 21.28 1.47
C VAL A 142 18.73 21.75 0.72
N LYS A 143 19.88 21.82 1.41
CA LYS A 143 21.14 22.31 0.84
C LYS A 143 21.63 21.46 -0.33
N ASN A 144 21.42 20.15 -0.25
CA ASN A 144 21.81 19.20 -1.29
C ASN A 144 20.77 19.08 -2.42
N ASN A 145 19.64 19.77 -2.32
CA ASN A 145 18.51 19.71 -3.25
C ASN A 145 18.03 18.26 -3.50
N ASP A 146 18.04 17.43 -2.45
CA ASP A 146 17.61 16.04 -2.55
C ASP A 146 16.08 15.95 -2.44
N ALA A 147 15.42 16.11 -3.60
CA ALA A 147 13.98 16.04 -3.71
C ALA A 147 13.41 14.66 -3.32
N THR A 148 14.21 13.58 -3.30
CA THR A 148 13.75 12.23 -2.99
C THR A 148 13.48 12.02 -1.50
N ALA A 149 14.04 12.89 -0.67
CA ALA A 149 13.86 12.84 0.78
C ALA A 149 12.55 13.48 1.25
N TYR A 150 11.79 14.16 0.37
CA TYR A 150 10.50 14.75 0.70
C TYR A 150 9.35 13.82 0.35
N SER A 151 8.39 13.70 1.27
CA SER A 151 7.04 13.24 0.93
C SER A 151 6.15 14.47 0.72
N SER A 152 5.25 14.48 -0.26
CA SER A 152 4.38 15.63 -0.52
C SER A 152 2.93 15.26 -0.77
N ASN A 153 2.04 16.22 -0.53
CA ASN A 153 0.62 16.12 -0.83
C ASN A 153 0.15 17.40 -1.55
N THR A 154 -0.50 17.25 -2.70
CA THR A 154 -0.78 18.36 -3.65
C THR A 154 -2.26 18.68 -3.84
N ASP A 155 -3.15 17.96 -3.18
CA ASP A 155 -4.57 18.01 -3.48
C ASP A 155 -5.28 18.63 -2.28
N GLY A 156 -5.72 19.88 -2.42
CA GLY A 156 -6.23 20.79 -1.36
C GLY A 156 -7.49 20.35 -0.60
N ASP A 157 -7.55 19.08 -0.20
CA ASP A 157 -8.50 18.49 0.72
C ASP A 157 -8.05 18.70 2.17
N THR A 158 -8.96 18.46 3.10
CA THR A 158 -8.71 18.61 4.53
C THR A 158 -7.92 17.45 5.14
N VAL A 159 -7.59 16.39 4.40
CA VAL A 159 -6.83 15.24 4.90
C VAL A 159 -5.58 15.03 4.04
N PHE A 160 -4.44 15.16 4.71
CA PHE A 160 -3.11 14.99 4.15
C PHE A 160 -2.58 13.63 4.55
N ALA A 161 -2.14 12.86 3.55
CA ALA A 161 -1.55 11.55 3.74
C ALA A 161 -0.16 11.55 3.10
N PHE A 162 0.83 11.10 3.87
CA PHE A 162 2.21 10.97 3.43
C PHE A 162 2.64 9.52 3.59
N ASP A 163 3.14 8.92 2.51
CA ASP A 163 3.86 7.66 2.61
C ASP A 163 5.17 7.90 3.36
N VAL A 164 5.31 7.21 4.49
CA VAL A 164 6.48 7.27 5.38
C VAL A 164 7.05 5.87 5.62
N SER A 165 6.67 4.87 4.83
CA SER A 165 7.03 3.45 5.03
C SER A 165 8.55 3.27 5.16
N LYS A 166 9.32 3.76 4.19
CA LYS A 166 10.79 3.70 4.24
C LYS A 166 11.37 4.51 5.39
N LYS A 167 10.83 5.71 5.66
CA LYS A 167 11.30 6.60 6.73
C LYS A 167 11.16 5.95 8.10
N LEU A 168 10.04 5.26 8.31
CA LEU A 168 9.74 4.54 9.53
C LEU A 168 10.63 3.29 9.69
N GLN A 169 10.87 2.55 8.60
CA GLN A 169 11.82 1.42 8.59
C GLN A 169 13.24 1.87 8.95
N ASP A 170 13.72 2.96 8.35
CA ASP A 170 15.04 3.53 8.63
C ASP A 170 15.13 3.97 10.10
N ALA A 171 14.10 4.64 10.64
CA ALA A 171 14.08 5.08 12.04
C ALA A 171 14.07 3.91 13.04
N GLY A 172 13.31 2.85 12.78
CA GLY A 172 13.27 1.66 13.64
C GLY A 172 14.60 0.91 13.74
N ALA A 173 15.51 1.09 12.76
CA ALA A 173 16.87 0.55 12.83
C ALA A 173 17.81 1.39 13.71
N GLU A 174 17.47 2.67 13.92
CA GLU A 174 18.32 3.66 14.60
C GLU A 174 17.86 3.97 16.03
N GLY A 175 16.58 3.78 16.34
CA GLY A 175 16.06 3.96 17.70
C GLY A 175 14.54 3.89 17.80
N ASP A 176 14.03 4.37 18.94
CA ASP A 176 12.66 4.15 19.39
C ASP A 176 11.71 5.32 19.04
N ARG A 177 12.17 6.31 18.26
CA ARG A 177 11.40 7.51 17.93
C ARG A 177 11.64 7.98 16.51
N ILE A 178 10.59 8.43 15.86
CA ILE A 178 10.67 9.13 14.57
C ILE A 178 10.07 10.52 14.68
N SER A 179 10.74 11.49 14.06
CA SER A 179 10.28 12.88 14.02
C SER A 179 10.22 13.40 12.60
N PHE A 180 9.20 14.19 12.33
CA PHE A 180 8.97 14.82 11.03
C PHE A 180 8.85 16.33 11.17
N LEU A 181 9.30 17.02 10.13
CA LEU A 181 9.12 18.45 9.94
C LEU A 181 8.23 18.66 8.71
N LEU A 182 7.21 19.51 8.86
CA LEU A 182 6.28 19.84 7.80
C LEU A 182 6.53 21.26 7.28
N GLN A 183 6.65 21.41 5.96
CA GLN A 183 6.89 22.68 5.31
C GLN A 183 5.92 22.93 4.17
N ALA A 184 5.31 24.11 4.13
CA ALA A 184 4.46 24.56 3.04
C ALA A 184 5.31 25.04 1.86
N PHE A 185 4.95 24.65 0.65
CA PHE A 185 5.53 25.15 -0.60
C PHE A 185 4.43 25.73 -1.47
N SER A 186 4.57 27.00 -1.82
CA SER A 186 3.68 27.69 -2.74
C SER A 186 4.40 28.88 -3.40
N ASN A 187 3.87 29.36 -4.52
CA ASN A 187 4.32 30.59 -5.17
C ASN A 187 3.63 31.84 -4.60
N SER A 188 2.67 31.67 -3.69
CA SER A 188 1.95 32.74 -3.00
C SER A 188 1.87 32.42 -1.51
N SER A 189 1.64 33.41 -0.65
CA SER A 189 1.43 33.14 0.77
C SER A 189 0.30 32.13 0.98
N ALA A 190 0.53 31.18 1.88
CA ALA A 190 -0.43 30.16 2.22
C ALA A 190 -0.26 29.68 3.65
N GLU A 191 -1.36 29.23 4.24
CA GLU A 191 -1.49 28.78 5.61
C GLU A 191 -2.36 27.52 5.64
N ILE A 192 -1.86 26.48 6.31
CA ILE A 192 -2.61 25.27 6.62
C ILE A 192 -2.54 25.09 8.15
N ALA A 193 -3.69 25.15 8.80
CA ALA A 193 -3.81 24.86 10.23
C ALA A 193 -4.20 23.39 10.40
N PHE A 194 -3.28 22.59 10.93
CA PHE A 194 -3.54 21.19 11.26
C PHE A 194 -4.00 21.05 12.69
N PHE A 195 -4.87 20.07 12.97
CA PHE A 195 -5.17 19.67 14.34
C PHE A 195 -3.90 19.16 15.05
N SER A 196 -3.66 19.60 16.29
CA SER A 196 -2.55 19.12 17.13
C SER A 196 -2.89 17.83 17.86
N ARG A 197 -1.92 17.21 18.54
CA ARG A 197 -2.07 16.01 19.37
C ARG A 197 -3.00 16.20 20.56
N GLU A 198 -3.12 17.42 21.07
CA GLU A 198 -4.03 17.75 22.17
C GLU A 198 -5.49 17.76 21.70
N SER A 199 -5.70 17.71 20.39
CA SER A 199 -7.02 17.46 19.81
C SER A 199 -7.27 15.96 19.63
N ASP A 200 -8.55 15.55 19.72
CA ASP A 200 -9.01 14.19 19.39
C ASP A 200 -8.80 13.79 17.91
N ARG A 201 -8.22 14.68 17.09
CA ARG A 201 -8.05 14.54 15.64
C ARG A 201 -6.63 14.90 15.18
N GLY A 202 -5.67 14.82 16.09
CA GLY A 202 -4.27 15.16 15.86
C GLY A 202 -3.55 14.23 14.88
N PRO A 203 -2.24 14.47 14.66
CA PRO A 203 -1.42 13.66 13.79
C PRO A 203 -1.40 12.19 14.23
N CYS A 204 -1.52 11.27 13.27
CA CYS A 204 -1.36 9.85 13.55
C CYS A 204 -0.57 9.12 12.47
N LEU A 205 0.28 8.19 12.89
CA LEU A 205 0.87 7.17 12.04
C LEU A 205 -0.10 6.00 11.94
N VAL A 206 -0.43 5.63 10.72
CA VAL A 206 -1.21 4.44 10.42
C VAL A 206 -0.29 3.42 9.79
N ILE A 207 -0.14 2.28 10.45
CA ILE A 207 0.67 1.15 10.00
C ILE A 207 -0.28 0.01 9.69
N MET A 208 -0.13 -0.55 8.51
CA MET A 208 -0.93 -1.67 8.04
C MET A 208 -0.08 -2.53 7.13
N PRO A 209 -0.29 -3.86 7.10
CA PRO A 209 0.37 -4.68 6.10
C PRO A 209 0.03 -4.13 4.72
N TYR A 210 1.02 -4.07 3.82
CA TYR A 210 0.69 -3.86 2.42
C TYR A 210 -0.32 -4.94 2.06
N PRO A 211 -1.47 -4.58 1.48
CA PRO A 211 -2.52 -5.53 1.17
C PRO A 211 -1.89 -6.57 0.27
N GLN A 212 -1.64 -7.74 0.85
CA GLN A 212 -1.26 -8.90 0.11
C GLN A 212 -2.44 -9.07 -0.83
N THR A 213 -2.19 -8.97 -2.13
CA THR A 213 -3.08 -9.62 -3.07
C THR A 213 -2.92 -11.12 -2.84
N GLY A 214 -3.42 -11.61 -1.69
CA GLY A 214 -3.95 -12.95 -1.61
C GLY A 214 -4.91 -12.98 -2.78
N VAL A 215 -4.57 -13.79 -3.79
CA VAL A 215 -5.25 -13.80 -5.07
C VAL A 215 -6.65 -14.31 -4.81
N ASN A 216 -7.51 -13.38 -4.40
CA ASN A 216 -8.95 -13.43 -4.20
C ASN A 216 -9.62 -12.48 -5.20
N VAL A 217 -8.89 -12.12 -6.26
CA VAL A 217 -9.45 -11.51 -7.44
C VAL A 217 -10.13 -12.63 -8.20
N ALA A 218 -11.46 -12.57 -8.30
CA ALA A 218 -12.19 -13.09 -9.45
C ALA A 218 -11.51 -12.49 -10.70
N LEU A 219 -10.43 -13.14 -11.13
CA LEU A 219 -9.58 -12.71 -12.22
C LEU A 219 -10.35 -13.06 -13.48
N ASP A 220 -11.28 -12.20 -13.88
CA ASP A 220 -11.85 -12.21 -15.22
C ASP A 220 -10.78 -11.70 -16.19
N MET A 221 -9.78 -12.57 -16.42
CA MET A 221 -8.60 -12.32 -17.23
C MET A 221 -8.88 -12.74 -18.68
N ALA A 222 -9.95 -12.20 -19.26
CA ALA A 222 -10.48 -12.61 -20.55
C ALA A 222 -9.49 -12.53 -21.75
N ARG A 223 -8.25 -12.05 -21.58
CA ARG A 223 -7.28 -11.88 -22.69
C ARG A 223 -5.80 -12.05 -22.31
N MET A 224 -5.46 -12.87 -21.33
CA MET A 224 -4.04 -13.24 -21.14
C MET A 224 -3.74 -14.48 -22.00
N GLU A 225 -2.85 -14.37 -22.98
CA GLU A 225 -2.46 -15.50 -23.85
C GLU A 225 -1.31 -16.33 -23.25
N GLU A 226 -0.65 -15.82 -22.19
CA GLU A 226 0.52 -16.44 -21.56
C GLU A 226 0.56 -16.16 -20.04
N MET A 227 0.61 -17.22 -19.21
CA MET A 227 0.73 -17.13 -17.75
C MET A 227 1.47 -18.36 -17.21
N ASP A 228 2.68 -18.18 -16.68
CA ASP A 228 3.62 -19.30 -16.46
C ASP A 228 3.49 -19.95 -15.06
N SER A 229 3.48 -19.16 -13.98
CA SER A 229 3.31 -19.70 -12.62
C SER A 229 2.67 -18.72 -11.64
N ILE A 230 1.76 -19.22 -10.80
CA ILE A 230 1.26 -18.56 -9.59
C ILE A 230 1.43 -19.52 -8.42
N ALA A 231 1.80 -19.02 -7.25
CA ALA A 231 1.91 -19.80 -6.03
C ALA A 231 0.51 -20.16 -5.48
N ASP A 232 0.25 -19.88 -4.21
CA ASP A 232 -1.02 -20.22 -3.56
C ASP A 232 -2.05 -19.09 -3.75
N MET A 233 -3.30 -19.46 -3.99
CA MET A 233 -4.41 -18.52 -4.23
C MET A 233 -5.62 -18.85 -3.35
N SER A 234 -6.30 -17.80 -2.89
CA SER A 234 -7.44 -17.94 -1.97
C SER A 234 -8.81 -17.68 -2.60
N GLY A 235 -8.90 -17.14 -3.82
CA GLY A 235 -10.19 -16.87 -4.50
C GLY A 235 -10.28 -17.26 -5.95
N GLU A 236 -11.40 -16.86 -6.54
CA GLU A 236 -11.88 -17.43 -7.79
C GLU A 236 -10.99 -17.02 -8.97
N LEU A 237 -10.63 -17.96 -9.84
CA LEU A 237 -9.81 -17.65 -11.01
C LEU A 237 -10.55 -18.06 -12.28
N GLN A 238 -10.68 -17.11 -13.22
CA GLN A 238 -11.42 -17.25 -14.47
C GLN A 238 -10.55 -16.84 -15.66
N PRO A 239 -9.41 -17.52 -15.91
CA PRO A 239 -8.58 -17.15 -17.04
C PRO A 239 -9.29 -17.54 -18.34
N GLY A 240 -9.17 -16.69 -19.37
CA GLY A 240 -9.70 -17.00 -20.70
C GLY A 240 -9.02 -18.22 -21.36
N ASN A 241 -9.14 -18.34 -22.69
CA ASN A 241 -8.45 -19.40 -23.42
C ASN A 241 -6.92 -19.19 -23.38
N LEU A 242 -6.17 -20.20 -22.95
CA LEU A 242 -4.69 -20.14 -22.91
C LEU A 242 -4.08 -21.09 -23.94
N SER A 243 -3.03 -20.61 -24.61
CA SER A 243 -2.27 -21.43 -25.58
C SER A 243 -1.03 -22.10 -24.95
N SER A 244 -0.51 -21.54 -23.85
CA SER A 244 0.68 -21.99 -23.13
C SER A 244 0.35 -22.72 -21.81
N GLN A 245 1.39 -23.16 -21.06
CA GLN A 245 1.21 -23.96 -19.84
C GLN A 245 0.75 -23.07 -18.70
N LEU A 246 -0.12 -23.59 -17.83
CA LEU A 246 -0.53 -22.91 -16.60
C LEU A 246 -0.10 -23.75 -15.39
N GLN A 247 0.70 -23.17 -14.50
CA GLN A 247 1.10 -23.77 -13.24
C GLN A 247 0.57 -22.96 -12.06
N LEU A 248 -0.19 -23.60 -11.19
CA LEU A 248 -0.79 -22.99 -10.01
C LEU A 248 -0.42 -23.81 -8.77
N GLY A 249 -0.15 -23.14 -7.65
CA GLY A 249 0.05 -23.76 -6.33
C GLY A 249 -1.27 -24.29 -5.74
N ASN A 250 -1.42 -24.19 -4.43
CA ASN A 250 -2.65 -24.61 -3.76
C ASN A 250 -3.76 -23.58 -3.92
N MET A 251 -5.00 -24.06 -4.10
CA MET A 251 -6.19 -23.21 -4.18
C MET A 251 -7.24 -23.60 -3.14
N SER A 252 -7.72 -22.62 -2.37
CA SER A 252 -8.84 -22.82 -1.43
C SER A 252 -10.22 -22.52 -2.03
N SER A 253 -10.27 -22.05 -3.27
CA SER A 253 -11.40 -21.46 -4.00
C SER A 253 -11.65 -22.16 -5.35
N SER A 254 -12.63 -21.69 -6.12
CA SER A 254 -12.99 -22.24 -7.44
C SER A 254 -12.07 -21.75 -8.57
N LEU A 255 -11.85 -22.59 -9.58
CA LEU A 255 -11.05 -22.28 -10.77
C LEU A 255 -11.78 -22.77 -12.03
N GLU A 256 -12.10 -21.86 -12.94
CA GLU A 256 -12.82 -22.17 -14.19
C GLU A 256 -12.09 -21.56 -15.39
N PRO A 257 -10.99 -22.18 -15.85
CA PRO A 257 -10.27 -21.71 -17.02
C PRO A 257 -11.05 -22.04 -18.29
N GLY A 258 -10.88 -21.19 -19.32
CA GLY A 258 -11.37 -21.47 -20.67
C GLY A 258 -10.70 -22.71 -21.31
N ASN A 259 -10.68 -22.75 -22.64
CA ASN A 259 -9.99 -23.83 -23.36
C ASN A 259 -8.46 -23.69 -23.22
N LEU A 260 -7.79 -24.79 -22.91
CA LEU A 260 -6.35 -24.86 -22.76
C LEU A 260 -5.73 -25.67 -23.90
N GLY A 261 -4.88 -25.01 -24.69
CA GLY A 261 -4.10 -25.62 -25.77
C GLY A 261 -2.92 -26.46 -25.28
N SER A 262 -2.56 -26.37 -24.00
CA SER A 262 -1.40 -27.07 -23.43
C SER A 262 -1.66 -27.56 -21.99
N LYS A 263 -0.61 -27.76 -21.18
CA LYS A 263 -0.64 -28.49 -19.89
C LYS A 263 -1.14 -27.60 -18.75
N LEU A 264 -2.05 -28.12 -17.92
CA LEU A 264 -2.45 -27.51 -16.65
C LEU A 264 -1.86 -28.31 -15.48
N GLN A 265 -1.16 -27.63 -14.57
CA GLN A 265 -0.65 -28.18 -13.32
C GLN A 265 -1.21 -27.36 -12.16
N LEU A 266 -1.86 -28.04 -11.21
CA LEU A 266 -2.41 -27.43 -10.01
C LEU A 266 -1.98 -28.23 -8.78
N GLY A 267 -1.71 -27.53 -7.67
CA GLY A 267 -1.43 -28.12 -6.36
C GLY A 267 -2.65 -28.79 -5.74
N ASN A 268 -2.86 -28.60 -4.44
CA ASN A 268 -4.08 -29.09 -3.78
C ASN A 268 -5.24 -28.10 -3.95
N MET A 269 -6.45 -28.63 -4.05
CA MET A 269 -7.65 -27.84 -4.24
C MET A 269 -8.76 -28.20 -3.24
N SER A 270 -9.36 -27.18 -2.63
CA SER A 270 -10.42 -27.37 -1.62
C SER A 270 -11.83 -27.31 -2.19
N ASN A 271 -12.06 -26.55 -3.27
CA ASN A 271 -13.39 -26.34 -3.86
C ASN A 271 -13.54 -26.97 -5.26
N SER A 272 -14.00 -26.22 -6.26
CA SER A 272 -14.39 -26.74 -7.59
C SER A 272 -13.38 -26.38 -8.68
N LEU A 273 -13.11 -27.31 -9.59
CA LEU A 273 -12.32 -27.10 -10.81
C LEU A 273 -13.16 -27.42 -12.04
N GLU A 274 -13.47 -26.41 -12.85
CA GLU A 274 -14.33 -26.53 -14.03
C GLU A 274 -13.63 -26.00 -15.30
N PRO A 275 -12.58 -26.66 -15.78
CA PRO A 275 -11.87 -26.22 -16.97
C PRO A 275 -12.69 -26.55 -18.23
N GLY A 276 -12.55 -25.71 -19.26
CA GLY A 276 -13.07 -25.98 -20.59
C GLY A 276 -12.40 -27.20 -21.27
N ASN A 277 -12.24 -27.15 -22.60
CA ASN A 277 -11.55 -28.24 -23.30
C ASN A 277 -10.04 -28.13 -23.12
N LEU A 278 -9.41 -29.23 -22.71
CA LEU A 278 -7.95 -29.38 -22.66
C LEU A 278 -7.48 -30.31 -23.78
N SER A 279 -6.62 -29.82 -24.68
CA SER A 279 -6.04 -30.65 -25.74
C SER A 279 -5.00 -31.65 -25.21
N SER A 280 -4.39 -31.35 -24.06
CA SER A 280 -3.23 -32.09 -23.53
C SER A 280 -3.49 -32.66 -22.12
N LYS A 281 -2.61 -32.41 -21.14
CA LYS A 281 -2.56 -33.08 -19.83
C LYS A 281 -3.03 -32.16 -18.70
N LEU A 282 -3.88 -32.69 -17.82
CA LEU A 282 -4.24 -32.08 -16.53
C LEU A 282 -3.54 -32.87 -15.42
N GLN A 283 -2.77 -32.17 -14.57
CA GLN A 283 -2.22 -32.70 -13.32
C GLN A 283 -2.76 -31.91 -12.16
N LEU A 284 -3.39 -32.61 -11.21
CA LEU A 284 -3.88 -32.03 -9.97
C LEU A 284 -3.34 -32.84 -8.78
N GLY A 285 -3.01 -32.14 -7.69
CA GLY A 285 -2.74 -32.74 -6.39
C GLY A 285 -4.00 -33.37 -5.77
N ASN A 286 -4.25 -33.10 -4.49
CA ASN A 286 -5.45 -33.58 -3.82
C ASN A 286 -6.63 -32.63 -4.06
N MET A 287 -7.85 -33.19 -4.15
CA MET A 287 -9.07 -32.42 -4.36
C MET A 287 -10.14 -32.78 -3.34
N SER A 288 -10.77 -31.77 -2.74
CA SER A 288 -11.74 -31.99 -1.67
C SER A 288 -13.21 -32.03 -2.13
N ARG A 289 -13.63 -31.28 -3.17
CA ARG A 289 -15.07 -31.12 -3.50
C ARG A 289 -15.53 -31.55 -4.90
N SER A 290 -15.07 -30.94 -5.99
CA SER A 290 -15.59 -31.33 -7.30
C SER A 290 -14.65 -30.98 -8.44
N MET A 291 -14.68 -31.83 -9.47
CA MET A 291 -14.06 -31.56 -10.76
C MET A 291 -15.03 -31.86 -11.89
N ASP A 292 -15.29 -30.88 -12.73
CA ASP A 292 -16.07 -31.04 -13.97
C ASP A 292 -15.27 -30.48 -15.15
N PRO A 293 -14.28 -31.24 -15.66
CA PRO A 293 -13.56 -30.82 -16.84
C PRO A 293 -14.37 -31.14 -18.09
N GLY A 294 -14.29 -30.27 -19.10
CA GLY A 294 -14.85 -30.52 -20.43
C GLY A 294 -14.20 -31.72 -21.16
N ASN A 295 -13.80 -31.55 -22.43
CA ASN A 295 -13.09 -32.62 -23.15
C ASN A 295 -11.59 -32.61 -22.85
N LEU A 296 -11.07 -33.74 -22.39
CA LEU A 296 -9.65 -34.00 -22.13
C LEU A 296 -9.07 -34.87 -23.26
N GLY A 297 -8.29 -34.24 -24.14
CA GLY A 297 -7.68 -34.85 -25.32
C GLY A 297 -6.58 -35.88 -25.02
N SER A 298 -6.06 -35.96 -23.79
CA SER A 298 -5.04 -36.96 -23.43
C SER A 298 -5.18 -37.58 -22.04
N LYS A 299 -4.60 -37.00 -20.98
CA LYS A 299 -4.44 -37.65 -19.67
C LYS A 299 -4.87 -36.72 -18.53
N LEU A 300 -5.66 -37.26 -17.61
CA LEU A 300 -5.92 -36.69 -16.29
C LEU A 300 -5.10 -37.46 -15.25
N GLN A 301 -4.27 -36.75 -14.49
CA GLN A 301 -3.60 -37.28 -13.30
C GLN A 301 -4.10 -36.53 -12.08
N LEU A 302 -4.63 -37.26 -11.11
CA LEU A 302 -5.21 -36.71 -9.90
C LEU A 302 -4.64 -37.48 -8.68
N GLY A 303 -4.34 -36.75 -7.61
CA GLY A 303 -3.95 -37.31 -6.32
C GLY A 303 -5.12 -38.02 -5.64
N ASN A 304 -5.42 -37.64 -4.40
CA ASN A 304 -6.59 -38.11 -3.68
C ASN A 304 -7.78 -37.20 -3.94
N MET A 305 -8.95 -37.78 -4.13
CA MET A 305 -10.22 -37.06 -4.26
C MET A 305 -11.21 -37.51 -3.19
N SER A 306 -11.81 -36.59 -2.45
CA SER A 306 -12.80 -36.96 -1.41
C SER A 306 -14.25 -36.92 -1.88
N SER A 307 -14.51 -36.71 -3.16
CA SER A 307 -15.83 -36.30 -3.69
C SER A 307 -15.99 -36.64 -5.18
N SER A 308 -16.57 -35.78 -6.03
CA SER A 308 -17.11 -36.14 -7.36
C SER A 308 -16.28 -35.68 -8.58
N LEU A 309 -16.06 -36.58 -9.53
CA LEU A 309 -15.38 -36.31 -10.82
C LEU A 309 -16.33 -36.56 -12.01
N GLU A 310 -16.61 -35.53 -12.81
CA GLU A 310 -17.58 -35.57 -13.91
C GLU A 310 -17.01 -35.14 -15.29
N PRO A 311 -16.02 -35.84 -15.87
CA PRO A 311 -15.42 -35.44 -17.13
C PRO A 311 -16.35 -35.66 -18.33
N GLY A 312 -16.35 -34.70 -19.27
CA GLY A 312 -17.00 -34.83 -20.58
C GLY A 312 -16.48 -36.02 -21.39
N ASN A 313 -15.32 -35.86 -22.05
CA ASN A 313 -14.61 -36.96 -22.71
C ASN A 313 -13.21 -37.12 -22.13
N LEU A 314 -12.84 -38.32 -21.70
CA LEU A 314 -11.54 -38.60 -21.10
C LEU A 314 -10.91 -39.86 -21.70
N ARG A 315 -9.73 -39.72 -22.31
CA ARG A 315 -9.00 -40.87 -22.86
C ARG A 315 -8.32 -41.71 -21.80
N THR A 316 -7.76 -41.10 -20.76
CA THR A 316 -7.00 -41.80 -19.71
C THR A 316 -7.12 -41.06 -18.39
N LEU A 317 -7.52 -41.78 -17.34
CA LEU A 317 -7.52 -41.33 -15.95
C LEU A 317 -6.45 -42.10 -15.16
N ASN A 318 -5.63 -41.39 -14.39
CA ASN A 318 -4.80 -41.96 -13.35
C ASN A 318 -5.12 -41.24 -12.04
N LEU A 319 -5.54 -42.00 -11.04
CA LEU A 319 -6.06 -41.52 -9.78
C LEU A 319 -5.47 -42.33 -8.64
N SER A 320 -5.04 -41.66 -7.55
CA SER A 320 -4.48 -42.37 -6.39
C SER A 320 -5.58 -42.98 -5.54
N ASN A 321 -6.60 -42.19 -5.20
CA ASN A 321 -7.78 -42.64 -4.46
C ASN A 321 -8.98 -41.72 -4.74
N ILE A 322 -10.19 -42.27 -4.69
CA ILE A 322 -11.44 -41.51 -4.67
C ILE A 322 -12.39 -42.05 -3.62
N SER A 323 -12.99 -41.16 -2.83
CA SER A 323 -13.93 -41.53 -1.77
C SER A 323 -15.38 -41.64 -2.27
N ASP A 324 -15.76 -40.84 -3.27
CA ASP A 324 -17.12 -40.81 -3.83
C ASP A 324 -17.16 -41.13 -5.35
N MET A 325 -17.97 -40.40 -6.12
CA MET A 325 -18.51 -40.83 -7.42
C MET A 325 -17.68 -40.37 -8.63
N ILE A 326 -17.60 -41.22 -9.66
CA ILE A 326 -17.14 -40.83 -11.00
C ILE A 326 -18.31 -41.00 -11.99
N GLN A 327 -18.70 -39.92 -12.68
CA GLN A 327 -19.64 -39.98 -13.81
C GLN A 327 -18.92 -39.62 -15.10
N THR A 328 -18.90 -40.49 -16.11
CA THR A 328 -18.26 -40.15 -17.40
C THR A 328 -19.11 -40.60 -18.57
N SER A 329 -19.11 -39.84 -19.66
CA SER A 329 -19.84 -40.21 -20.87
C SER A 329 -19.09 -41.26 -21.72
N ARG A 330 -17.74 -41.30 -21.68
CA ARG A 330 -16.86 -42.32 -22.30
C ARG A 330 -15.47 -42.35 -21.61
N MET A 331 -15.08 -43.47 -21.01
CA MET A 331 -13.72 -43.68 -20.47
C MET A 331 -13.15 -45.05 -20.89
N ASN A 332 -11.86 -45.09 -21.25
CA ASN A 332 -11.06 -46.31 -21.21
C ASN A 332 -10.30 -46.34 -19.87
N LEU A 333 -10.77 -47.12 -18.90
CA LEU A 333 -10.00 -47.39 -17.69
C LEU A 333 -8.84 -48.33 -18.02
N THR A 334 -7.61 -47.89 -17.76
CA THR A 334 -6.47 -48.78 -17.59
C THR A 334 -6.09 -48.73 -16.12
N ALA A 335 -6.34 -49.84 -15.40
CA ALA A 335 -5.85 -50.05 -14.04
C ALA A 335 -4.34 -50.33 -14.05
#